data_AF-A0A2G5DJD9-F1
#
_entry.id   AF-A0A2G5DJD9-F1
#
_cell.length_a   1.000
_cell.length_b   1.000
_cell.length_c   1.000
_cell.angle_alpha   90.00
_cell.angle_beta   90.00
_cell.angle_gamma   90.00
#
_symmetry.space_group_name_H-M   'P 1'
#
loop_
_entity.id
_entity.type
_entity.pdbx_description
1 polymer ?
#
loop_
_entity_poly.entity_id
_entity_poly.type
_entity_poly.pdbx_seq_one_letter_code
_entity_poly.pdbx_strand_id
1 'polypeptide(L)'
;MNTGDLNKVFEIKPLKKPGEDEARKILDKIAKQVQPIMKKRKWRVKLLSEFGPSNPSLLGLNVGGGVEVKLRLRRSNRDWDFIHYDELWDDLRKECEELMSKGITGTGEGFDCPGKRLGGFTRQPPLPLLKPARSGLTSIL
;
A
#
# COMPACT_ATOMS: atom_id res chain seq x y z
N MET A 1 -24.94 8.79 18.26
CA MET A 1 -24.38 9.27 16.97
C MET A 1 -23.91 8.04 16.22
N ASN A 2 -24.38 7.80 14.99
CA ASN A 2 -23.92 6.65 14.20
C ASN A 2 -22.47 6.94 13.80
N THR A 3 -21.51 6.42 14.54
CA THR A 3 -20.07 6.59 14.31
C THR A 3 -19.72 5.88 13.01
N GLY A 4 -20.04 6.53 11.88
CA GLY A 4 -19.94 5.97 10.54
C GLY A 4 -18.56 5.37 10.32
N ASP A 5 -18.55 4.17 9.73
CA ASP A 5 -17.36 3.35 9.48
C ASP A 5 -16.09 4.17 9.17
N LEU A 6 -15.29 4.48 10.19
CA LEU A 6 -14.06 5.27 10.07
C LEU A 6 -12.94 4.46 9.39
N ASN A 7 -13.07 3.15 9.39
CA ASN A 7 -12.09 2.19 8.89
C ASN A 7 -12.40 1.84 7.45
N LYS A 8 -12.21 2.82 6.56
CA LYS A 8 -12.50 2.69 5.13
C LYS A 8 -11.55 3.53 4.28
N VAL A 9 -11.65 3.34 2.97
CA VAL A 9 -11.17 4.29 1.97
C VAL A 9 -12.18 5.43 1.86
N PHE A 10 -11.73 6.69 1.99
CA PHE A 10 -12.62 7.85 1.93
C PHE A 10 -12.78 8.38 0.51
N GLU A 11 -11.68 8.51 -0.22
CA GLU A 11 -11.66 9.04 -1.57
C GLU A 11 -10.90 8.09 -2.52
N ILE A 12 -11.35 8.06 -3.78
CA ILE A 12 -10.73 7.30 -4.86
C ILE A 12 -10.40 8.25 -5.99
N LYS A 13 -9.17 8.18 -6.51
CA LYS A 13 -8.71 9.07 -7.58
C LYS A 13 -7.91 8.32 -8.65
N PRO A 14 -8.54 7.95 -9.79
CA PRO A 14 -7.80 7.43 -10.95
C PRO A 14 -6.94 8.52 -11.60
N LEU A 15 -6.02 8.13 -12.49
CA LEU A 15 -5.33 9.08 -13.36
C LEU A 15 -6.25 9.57 -14.47
N LYS A 16 -6.11 10.84 -14.84
CA LYS A 16 -6.76 11.45 -16.02
C LYS A 16 -6.10 10.93 -17.31
N LYS A 17 -6.39 9.68 -17.64
CA LYS A 17 -5.83 8.91 -18.77
C LYS A 17 -6.93 8.10 -19.44
N PRO A 18 -6.72 7.60 -20.66
CA PRO A 18 -7.71 6.77 -21.32
C PRO A 18 -8.10 5.55 -20.46
N GLY A 19 -9.38 5.20 -20.42
CA GLY A 19 -9.89 4.16 -19.51
C GLY A 19 -9.95 4.58 -18.03
N GLU A 20 -10.06 5.88 -17.72
CA GLU A 20 -10.26 6.40 -16.36
C GLU A 20 -11.40 5.69 -15.61
N ASP A 21 -12.51 5.43 -16.27
CA ASP A 21 -13.66 4.74 -15.67
C ASP A 21 -13.33 3.30 -15.26
N GLU A 22 -12.50 2.62 -16.05
CA GLU A 22 -12.05 1.26 -15.73
C GLU A 22 -11.07 1.27 -14.56
N ALA A 23 -10.13 2.22 -14.56
CA ALA A 23 -9.23 2.44 -13.43
C ALA A 23 -10.01 2.69 -12.13
N ARG A 24 -11.04 3.54 -12.19
CA ARG A 24 -11.93 3.82 -11.05
C ARG A 24 -12.64 2.55 -10.56
N LYS A 25 -13.23 1.76 -11.46
CA LYS A 25 -13.87 0.48 -11.09
C LYS A 25 -12.90 -0.49 -10.40
N ILE A 26 -11.65 -0.57 -10.88
CA ILE A 26 -10.62 -1.42 -10.25
C ILE A 26 -10.33 -0.93 -8.83
N LEU A 27 -10.11 0.37 -8.63
CA LEU A 27 -9.86 0.95 -7.30
C LEU A 27 -11.06 0.75 -6.36
N ASP A 28 -12.29 0.94 -6.85
CA ASP A 28 -13.52 0.68 -6.10
C ASP A 28 -13.63 -0.78 -5.67
N LYS A 29 -13.30 -1.70 -6.58
CA LYS A 29 -13.33 -3.14 -6.29
C LYS A 29 -12.30 -3.49 -5.22
N ILE A 30 -11.07 -2.96 -5.33
CA ILE A 30 -10.02 -3.12 -4.32
C ILE A 30 -10.50 -2.58 -2.96
N ALA A 31 -11.04 -1.36 -2.92
CA ALA A 31 -11.52 -0.73 -1.69
C ALA A 31 -12.58 -1.58 -0.98
N LYS A 32 -13.52 -2.16 -1.74
CA LYS A 32 -14.53 -3.09 -1.21
C LYS A 32 -13.91 -4.38 -0.68
N GLN A 33 -12.94 -4.95 -1.40
CA GLN A 33 -12.30 -6.20 -1.03
C GLN A 33 -11.47 -6.08 0.26
N VAL A 34 -10.79 -4.95 0.48
CA VAL A 34 -9.99 -4.72 1.69
C VAL A 34 -10.81 -4.25 2.89
N GLN A 35 -12.04 -3.79 2.68
CA GLN A 35 -12.91 -3.25 3.74
C GLN A 35 -12.99 -4.13 5.01
N PRO A 36 -13.21 -5.46 4.94
CA PRO A 36 -13.23 -6.29 6.15
C PRO A 36 -11.88 -6.29 6.90
N ILE A 37 -10.76 -6.24 6.17
CA ILE A 37 -9.41 -6.16 6.74
C ILE A 37 -9.23 -4.82 7.44
N MET A 38 -9.62 -3.72 6.78
CA MET A 38 -9.55 -2.37 7.33
C MET A 38 -10.34 -2.27 8.64
N LYS A 39 -11.57 -2.79 8.69
CA LYS A 39 -12.39 -2.82 9.91
C LYS A 39 -11.71 -3.62 11.03
N LYS A 40 -11.21 -4.82 10.72
CA LYS A 40 -10.55 -5.70 11.71
C LYS A 40 -9.28 -5.09 12.29
N ARG A 41 -8.52 -4.34 11.49
CA ARG A 41 -7.24 -3.74 11.87
C ARG A 41 -7.32 -2.25 12.24
N LYS A 42 -8.52 -1.69 12.19
CA LYS A 42 -8.78 -0.25 12.41
C LYS A 42 -7.98 0.66 11.47
N TRP A 43 -7.71 0.19 10.25
CA TRP A 43 -6.99 0.97 9.24
C TRP A 43 -7.92 1.96 8.54
N ARG A 44 -7.36 3.11 8.20
CA ARG A 44 -8.03 4.17 7.45
C ARG A 44 -7.14 4.64 6.32
N VAL A 45 -7.74 4.85 5.15
CA VAL A 45 -7.07 5.45 3.99
C VAL A 45 -7.85 6.68 3.55
N LYS A 46 -7.25 7.88 3.62
CA LYS A 46 -7.98 9.09 3.17
C LYS A 46 -8.14 9.07 1.65
N LEU A 47 -7.07 8.78 0.91
CA LEU A 47 -7.08 8.74 -0.54
C LEU A 47 -6.44 7.45 -1.09
N LEU A 48 -7.19 6.73 -1.92
CA LEU A 48 -6.67 5.65 -2.74
C LEU A 48 -6.55 6.15 -4.19
N SER A 49 -5.32 6.29 -4.69
CA SER A 49 -5.07 6.89 -6.00
C SER A 49 -4.31 5.98 -6.94
N GLU A 50 -4.51 6.19 -8.24
CA GLU A 50 -3.67 5.60 -9.26
C GLU A 50 -2.40 6.44 -9.46
N PHE A 51 -1.27 5.81 -9.73
CA PHE A 51 -0.04 6.48 -10.17
C PHE A 51 0.71 5.72 -11.27
N GLY A 52 1.51 6.45 -12.05
CA GLY A 52 2.35 5.91 -13.11
C GLY A 52 3.82 6.28 -12.88
N PRO A 53 4.51 5.64 -11.92
CA PRO A 53 5.91 5.95 -11.63
C PRO A 53 6.82 5.55 -12.80
N SER A 54 7.92 6.28 -12.96
CA SER A 54 8.97 5.96 -13.95
C SER A 54 9.64 4.62 -13.67
N ASN A 55 9.74 4.23 -12.39
CA ASN A 55 10.26 2.92 -12.02
C ASN A 55 9.21 1.83 -12.33
N PRO A 56 9.48 0.90 -13.26
CA PRO A 56 8.52 -0.13 -13.66
C PRO A 56 8.19 -1.15 -12.57
N SER A 57 9.08 -1.33 -11.58
CA SER A 57 8.93 -2.32 -10.50
C SER A 57 8.11 -1.81 -9.32
N LEU A 58 7.73 -0.53 -9.31
CA LEU A 58 6.97 0.07 -8.21
C LEU A 58 5.46 -0.10 -8.44
N LEU A 59 4.85 -1.01 -7.68
CA LEU A 59 3.43 -1.35 -7.81
C LEU A 59 2.53 -0.55 -6.87
N GLY A 60 3.06 -0.05 -5.75
CA GLY A 60 2.34 0.86 -4.89
C GLY A 60 3.20 1.63 -3.90
N LEU A 61 2.59 2.60 -3.23
CA LEU A 61 3.26 3.48 -2.28
C LEU A 61 2.28 3.93 -1.21
N ASN A 62 2.64 3.78 0.07
CA ASN A 62 1.93 4.37 1.19
C ASN A 62 2.63 5.67 1.61
N VAL A 63 1.90 6.79 1.53
CA VAL A 63 2.35 8.13 1.89
C VAL A 63 1.66 8.56 3.19
N GLY A 64 2.45 9.05 4.13
CA GLY A 64 1.94 9.62 5.39
C GLY A 64 1.18 8.62 6.27
N GLY A 65 1.48 7.33 6.17
CA GLY A 65 0.83 6.29 6.98
C GLY A 65 -0.66 6.19 6.70
N GLY A 66 -1.09 6.11 5.45
CA GLY A 66 -2.51 5.98 5.08
C GLY A 66 -3.21 7.30 4.79
N VAL A 67 -2.48 8.42 4.72
CA VAL A 67 -3.03 9.63 4.10
C VAL A 67 -3.32 9.36 2.63
N GLU A 68 -2.35 8.80 1.91
CA GLU A 68 -2.54 8.41 0.52
C GLU A 68 -1.88 7.06 0.24
N VAL A 69 -2.65 6.13 -0.34
CA VAL A 69 -2.13 4.88 -0.87
C VAL A 69 -2.23 4.97 -2.39
N LYS A 70 -1.08 4.86 -3.06
CA LYS A 70 -0.97 4.88 -4.52
C LYS A 70 -0.81 3.47 -5.04
N LEU A 71 -1.55 3.13 -6.08
CA LEU A 71 -1.46 1.84 -6.77
C LEU A 71 -1.22 2.05 -8.26
N ARG A 72 -0.34 1.23 -8.82
CA ARG A 72 -0.11 1.17 -10.25
C ARG A 72 -1.13 0.21 -10.84
N LEU A 73 -1.99 0.71 -11.73
CA LEU A 73 -3.01 -0.11 -12.38
C LEU A 73 -2.62 -0.50 -13.81
N ARG A 74 -1.63 0.19 -14.39
CA ARG A 74 -1.24 0.06 -15.80
C ARG A 74 0.16 -0.49 -15.96
N ARG A 75 0.41 -1.24 -17.02
CA ARG A 75 1.77 -1.67 -17.38
C ARG A 75 2.58 -0.48 -17.88
N SER A 76 3.91 -0.54 -17.70
CA SER A 76 4.82 0.52 -18.15
C SER A 76 4.68 0.76 -19.66
N ASN A 77 4.78 2.03 -20.06
CA ASN A 77 4.71 2.47 -21.46
C ASN A 77 3.42 2.10 -22.23
N ARG A 78 2.37 1.64 -21.54
CA ARG A 78 1.11 1.25 -22.18
C ARG A 78 -0.07 1.78 -21.38
N ASP A 79 -0.53 2.96 -21.76
CA ASP A 79 -1.63 3.64 -21.05
C ASP A 79 -2.98 2.93 -21.19
N TRP A 80 -3.18 2.04 -22.16
CA TRP A 80 -4.41 1.27 -22.32
C TRP A 80 -4.37 -0.13 -21.67
N ASP A 81 -3.19 -0.56 -21.21
CA ASP A 81 -2.95 -1.94 -20.75
C ASP A 81 -2.97 -2.00 -19.22
N PHE A 82 -4.06 -2.53 -18.68
CA PHE A 82 -4.24 -2.71 -17.25
C PHE A 82 -3.58 -4.01 -16.77
N ILE A 83 -3.01 -3.96 -15.57
CA ILE A 83 -2.59 -5.16 -14.85
C ILE A 83 -3.86 -5.94 -14.49
N HIS A 84 -3.81 -7.27 -14.64
CA HIS A 84 -4.95 -8.12 -14.30
C HIS A 84 -5.33 -7.95 -12.83
N TYR A 85 -6.63 -7.91 -12.55
CA TYR A 85 -7.14 -7.70 -11.19
C TYR A 85 -6.60 -8.73 -10.20
N ASP A 86 -6.49 -10.00 -10.60
CA ASP A 86 -6.00 -11.07 -9.72
C ASP A 86 -4.52 -10.88 -9.36
N GLU A 87 -3.69 -10.44 -10.32
CA GLU A 87 -2.28 -10.08 -10.09
C GLU A 87 -2.17 -8.92 -9.09
N LEU A 88 -2.97 -7.87 -9.26
CA LEU A 88 -3.04 -6.73 -8.32
C LEU A 88 -3.51 -7.16 -6.93
N TRP A 89 -4.55 -7.99 -6.87
CA TRP A 89 -5.14 -8.43 -5.61
C TRP A 89 -4.19 -9.31 -4.82
N ASP A 90 -3.49 -10.24 -5.48
CA ASP A 90 -2.52 -11.11 -4.84
C ASP A 90 -1.39 -10.31 -4.18
N ASP A 91 -0.88 -9.28 -4.85
CA ASP A 91 0.19 -8.44 -4.30
C ASP A 91 -0.30 -7.56 -3.15
N LEU A 92 -1.48 -6.95 -3.28
CA LEU A 92 -2.11 -6.19 -2.20
C LEU A 92 -2.40 -7.04 -0.96
N ARG A 93 -2.89 -8.27 -1.19
CA ARG A 93 -3.21 -9.21 -0.12
C ARG A 93 -1.94 -9.62 0.63
N LYS A 94 -0.86 -9.97 -0.07
CA LYS A 94 0.44 -10.29 0.55
C LYS A 94 0.95 -9.14 1.42
N GLU A 95 0.89 -7.91 0.93
CA GLU A 95 1.32 -6.74 1.72
C GLU A 95 0.42 -6.52 2.95
N CYS A 96 -0.90 -6.70 2.83
CA CYS A 96 -1.80 -6.65 3.98
C CYS A 96 -1.44 -7.73 5.02
N GLU A 97 -1.18 -8.97 4.58
CA GLU A 97 -0.79 -10.09 5.44
C GLU A 97 0.56 -9.84 6.13
N GLU A 98 1.52 -9.24 5.43
CA GLU A 98 2.81 -8.84 6.00
C GLU A 98 2.63 -7.77 7.09
N LEU A 99 1.84 -6.73 6.82
CA LEU A 99 1.53 -5.68 7.80
C LEU A 99 0.82 -6.25 9.03
N MET A 100 -0.12 -7.18 8.83
CA MET A 100 -0.80 -7.88 9.92
C MET A 100 0.17 -8.72 10.75
N SER A 101 1.12 -9.41 10.10
CA SER A 101 2.14 -10.23 10.78
C SER A 101 3.12 -9.38 11.59
N LYS A 102 3.37 -8.14 11.14
CA LYS A 102 4.16 -7.13 11.86
C LYS A 102 3.40 -6.45 13.01
N GLY A 103 2.13 -6.79 13.20
CA GLY A 103 1.29 -6.17 14.24
C GLY A 103 0.90 -4.73 13.93
N ILE A 104 1.00 -4.28 12.67
CA ILE A 104 0.59 -2.92 12.30
C ILE A 104 -0.92 -2.79 12.42
N THR A 105 -1.38 -1.91 13.29
CA THR A 105 -2.78 -1.53 13.44
C THR A 105 -2.99 -0.10 12.96
N GLY A 106 -4.23 0.38 13.05
CA GLY A 106 -4.52 1.80 13.01
C GLY A 106 -5.13 2.26 14.33
N THR A 107 -4.64 3.37 14.83
CA THR A 107 -5.23 4.15 15.94
C THR A 107 -6.54 4.84 15.55
N GLY A 108 -6.95 4.76 14.28
CA GLY A 108 -8.07 5.50 13.70
C GLY A 108 -7.65 6.74 12.91
N GLU A 109 -6.37 7.12 12.95
CA GLU A 109 -5.83 8.23 12.16
C GLU A 109 -5.20 7.80 10.83
N GLY A 110 -4.77 6.55 10.72
CA GLY A 110 -4.06 5.99 9.56
C GLY A 110 -3.53 4.58 9.86
N PHE A 111 -2.40 4.21 9.25
CA PHE A 111 -1.54 3.11 9.71
C PHE A 111 -0.62 3.64 10.82
N ASP A 112 -0.40 2.86 11.86
CA ASP A 112 0.47 3.22 12.99
C ASP A 112 1.98 3.15 12.63
N CYS A 113 2.34 3.35 11.36
CA CYS A 113 3.71 3.26 10.86
C CYS A 113 4.03 4.35 9.80
N PRO A 114 5.30 4.81 9.73
CA PRO A 114 5.76 5.68 8.64
C PRO A 114 5.59 5.00 7.28
N GLY A 115 5.33 5.80 6.23
CA GLY A 115 4.96 5.32 4.90
C GLY A 115 5.91 4.25 4.31
N LYS A 116 5.33 3.18 3.74
CA LYS A 116 6.05 2.02 3.17
C LYS A 116 5.79 1.93 1.66
N ARG A 117 6.79 1.57 0.86
CA ARG A 117 6.60 1.17 -0.56
C ARG A 117 5.90 -0.20 -0.60
N LEU A 118 4.89 -0.34 -1.47
CA LEU A 118 4.23 -1.62 -1.74
C LEU A 118 4.84 -2.19 -3.02
N GLY A 119 5.41 -3.39 -2.94
CA GLY A 119 5.98 -4.05 -4.10
C GLY A 119 7.31 -3.45 -4.62
N GLY A 120 8.25 -4.36 -4.80
CA GLY A 120 9.52 -4.21 -5.47
C GLY A 120 10.14 -5.59 -5.46
N PHE A 121 10.40 -6.17 -6.63
CA PHE A 121 11.11 -7.44 -6.73
C PHE A 121 12.56 -7.24 -6.23
N THR A 122 12.74 -7.36 -4.94
CA THR A 122 13.95 -7.97 -4.38
C THR A 122 13.49 -9.19 -3.63
N ARG A 123 13.69 -10.36 -4.24
CA ARG A 123 14.05 -11.55 -3.49
C ARG A 123 15.32 -11.23 -2.71
N GLN A 124 15.21 -10.49 -1.61
CA GLN A 124 16.24 -10.58 -0.59
C GLN A 124 15.94 -11.89 0.15
N PRO A 125 16.83 -12.91 0.08
CA PRO A 125 16.79 -13.94 1.10
C PRO A 125 16.87 -13.25 2.47
N PRO A 126 16.22 -13.80 3.51
CA PRO A 126 16.24 -13.19 4.83
C PRO A 126 17.71 -12.97 5.25
N LEU A 127 18.08 -11.70 5.42
CA LEU A 127 19.37 -11.35 5.99
C LEU A 127 19.46 -12.02 7.38
N PRO A 128 20.57 -12.69 7.73
CA PRO A 128 20.73 -13.27 9.05
C PRO A 128 20.57 -12.17 10.10
N LEU A 129 19.72 -12.44 11.09
CA LEU A 129 19.49 -11.59 12.25
C LEU A 129 20.82 -11.34 12.97
N LEU A 130 21.48 -10.22 12.67
CA LEU A 130 22.67 -9.80 13.40
C LEU A 130 22.22 -9.34 14.79
N LYS A 131 22.56 -10.15 15.79
CA LYS A 131 22.32 -9.84 17.20
C LYS A 131 22.95 -8.49 17.57
N PRO A 132 22.35 -7.71 18.49
CA PRO A 132 22.91 -6.42 18.87
C PRO A 132 24.26 -6.63 19.59
N ALA A 133 25.34 -6.16 18.98
CA ALA A 133 26.61 -6.01 19.67
C ALA A 133 26.53 -4.76 20.56
N ARG A 134 26.53 -4.98 21.87
CA ARG A 134 26.95 -3.99 22.87
C ARG A 134 28.45 -3.72 22.73
N SER A 135 28.85 -2.57 23.25
CA SER A 135 30.22 -1.98 23.27
C SER A 135 30.56 -1.34 21.92
N GLY A 136 30.90 -0.06 21.82
CA GLY A 136 31.62 0.79 22.75
C GLY A 136 32.78 1.38 21.96
N LEU A 137 33.13 2.64 22.27
CA LEU A 137 34.39 3.31 21.94
C LEU A 137 34.51 4.09 20.60
N THR A 138 34.55 5.43 20.78
CA THR A 138 35.57 6.40 20.34
C THR A 138 35.96 6.56 18.88
N SER A 139 35.67 7.77 18.38
CA SER A 139 36.57 8.77 17.77
C SER A 139 37.94 8.40 17.16
N ILE A 140 38.21 9.05 16.01
CA ILE A 140 39.51 9.49 15.45
C ILE A 140 40.31 8.35 14.76
N LEU A 141 40.80 8.42 13.50
CA LEU A 141 41.03 9.48 12.49
C LEU A 141 40.33 9.13 11.16
#